data_AF-R0GV66-F1
#
_entry.id   AF-R0GV66-F1
#
_cell.length_a   1.000
_cell.length_b   1.000
_cell.length_c   1.000
_cell.angle_alpha   90.00
_cell.angle_beta   90.00
_cell.angle_gamma   90.00
#
_symmetry.space_group_name_H-M   'P 1'
#
loop_
_entity.id
_entity.type
_entity.pdbx_description
1 polymer ?
#
loop_
_entity_poly.entity_id
_entity_poly.type
_entity_poly.pdbx_seq_one_letter_code
_entity_poly.pdbx_strand_id
1 'polypeptide(L)'
;MIVTNANPSSRCCCKNYDEEYSEDERRTTKYPFVGALCMSGGDVDNSYSTNSLLQVPDGLEKNKMSVYITSSSPLSEYKAYLHQFQRDFTTFLRMRSEEMVSYGRMVLTLIGRDTVDDPLYRDCCHFWTLLSDSLRDLVFEGLLSESKVSSFKMPFYDPSKEEVKEIIRKEGSFQINDLETYEFDLGHSNEDRSLPSHRAKAGQKEANCIRAVTETMLVAHFGDAIIDALFRKYAHHVSLHASCRVKTSLTLIVSLTRR
;
A
#
# COMPACT_ATOMS: atom_id res chain seq x y z
N MET A 1 -7.35 -2.31 -7.43
CA MET A 1 -8.51 -3.17 -7.62
C MET A 1 -9.15 -2.84 -8.95
N ILE A 2 -8.63 -3.42 -10.04
CA ILE A 2 -9.33 -3.36 -11.32
C ILE A 2 -10.33 -4.52 -11.30
N VAL A 3 -11.61 -4.22 -11.10
CA VAL A 3 -12.70 -5.15 -11.41
C VAL A 3 -13.05 -4.91 -12.87
N THR A 4 -12.62 -5.79 -13.77
CA THR A 4 -13.15 -5.78 -15.14
C THR A 4 -14.41 -6.65 -15.16
N ASN A 5 -15.57 -6.02 -15.29
CA ASN A 5 -16.80 -6.70 -15.68
C ASN A 5 -17.00 -6.45 -17.19
N ALA A 6 -16.94 -7.50 -17.98
CA ALA A 6 -17.26 -7.45 -19.40
C ALA A 6 -18.70 -7.96 -19.61
N ASN A 7 -19.64 -7.05 -19.94
CA ASN A 7 -20.54 -7.21 -21.10
C ASN A 7 -21.46 -5.98 -21.33
N PRO A 8 -21.91 -5.74 -22.58
CA PRO A 8 -22.50 -4.47 -23.01
C PRO A 8 -24.03 -4.50 -23.06
N SER A 9 -24.70 -3.44 -22.59
CA SER A 9 -25.92 -2.90 -23.23
C SER A 9 -26.37 -1.55 -22.63
N SER A 10 -26.33 -0.54 -23.50
CA SER A 10 -27.30 0.56 -23.72
C SER A 10 -28.01 1.33 -22.58
N ARG A 11 -27.88 2.67 -22.70
CA ARG A 11 -28.88 3.77 -22.48
C ARG A 11 -29.23 4.12 -21.02
N CYS A 12 -29.38 5.37 -20.58
CA CYS A 12 -29.34 6.72 -21.18
C CYS A 12 -29.31 7.80 -20.06
N CYS A 13 -28.70 8.97 -20.35
CA CYS A 13 -28.94 10.37 -19.91
C CYS A 13 -29.08 10.74 -18.41
N CYS A 14 -28.40 11.77 -17.88
CA CYS A 14 -28.46 13.20 -18.26
C CYS A 14 -27.08 13.91 -18.07
N LYS A 15 -26.53 14.63 -19.06
CA LYS A 15 -26.64 16.10 -19.35
C LYS A 15 -26.34 17.01 -18.14
N ASN A 16 -25.55 18.08 -18.18
CA ASN A 16 -24.72 18.80 -19.16
C ASN A 16 -23.87 19.79 -18.33
N TYR A 17 -22.63 20.08 -18.73
CA TYR A 17 -22.11 21.44 -18.89
C TYR A 17 -20.94 21.38 -19.89
N ASP A 18 -21.06 22.22 -20.91
CA ASP A 18 -20.29 22.22 -22.15
C ASP A 18 -18.88 22.80 -21.95
N GLU A 19 -17.88 22.16 -22.56
CA GLU A 19 -16.78 22.82 -23.26
C GLU A 19 -16.15 21.82 -24.25
N GLU A 20 -16.40 22.05 -25.54
CA GLU A 20 -15.81 21.33 -26.67
C GLU A 20 -14.37 21.78 -26.91
N TYR A 21 -13.42 20.83 -27.03
CA TYR A 21 -12.45 20.79 -28.14
C TYR A 21 -11.77 19.40 -28.23
N SER A 22 -11.94 18.79 -29.41
CA SER A 22 -11.16 17.76 -30.13
C SER A 22 -10.77 16.43 -29.44
N GLU A 23 -11.29 15.34 -30.02
CA GLU A 23 -10.94 13.94 -29.82
C GLU A 23 -9.49 13.61 -30.24
N ASP A 24 -8.69 13.11 -29.30
CA ASP A 24 -7.89 11.87 -29.37
C ASP A 24 -6.78 11.95 -28.32
N GLU A 25 -7.08 11.55 -27.09
CA GLU A 25 -6.01 11.19 -26.16
C GLU A 25 -6.49 10.05 -25.25
N ARG A 26 -5.95 8.86 -25.51
CA ARG A 26 -5.89 7.74 -24.57
C ARG A 26 -5.56 8.32 -23.19
N ARG A 27 -6.50 8.27 -22.23
CA ARG A 27 -6.23 8.47 -20.81
C ARG A 27 -5.32 7.34 -20.30
N THR A 28 -4.05 7.40 -20.65
CA THR A 28 -2.98 6.80 -19.88
C THR A 28 -2.74 7.72 -18.70
N THR A 29 -3.31 7.36 -17.55
CA THR A 29 -2.90 7.96 -16.28
C THR A 29 -1.39 7.75 -16.15
N LYS A 30 -0.64 8.85 -15.99
CA LYS A 30 0.83 8.91 -15.90
C LYS A 30 1.41 8.13 -14.69
N TYR A 31 0.54 7.57 -13.86
CA TYR A 31 0.84 6.81 -12.66
C TYR A 31 -0.15 5.63 -12.55
N PRO A 32 0.26 4.39 -12.90
CA PRO A 32 -0.59 3.21 -12.77
C PRO A 32 -1.06 2.97 -11.33
N PHE A 33 -0.30 3.50 -10.35
CA PHE A 33 -0.53 3.28 -8.93
C PHE A 33 -1.65 4.14 -8.33
N VAL A 34 -2.01 5.27 -8.95
CA VAL A 34 -3.04 6.18 -8.42
C VAL A 34 -4.47 5.71 -8.77
N GLY A 35 -4.63 4.67 -9.58
CA GLY A 35 -5.94 4.15 -10.00
C GLY A 35 -6.52 3.00 -9.15
N ALA A 36 -5.81 2.48 -8.15
CA ALA A 36 -6.07 1.12 -7.66
C ALA A 36 -6.93 0.99 -6.38
N LEU A 37 -7.50 2.05 -5.82
CA LEU A 37 -8.40 1.93 -4.65
C LEU A 37 -9.78 2.57 -4.82
N CYS A 38 -10.09 3.17 -5.97
CA CYS A 38 -11.43 3.68 -6.25
C CYS A 38 -12.33 2.56 -6.82
N MET A 39 -13.18 2.01 -5.96
CA MET A 39 -14.37 1.27 -6.37
C MET A 39 -15.54 2.24 -6.44
N SER A 40 -16.04 2.55 -7.65
CA SER A 40 -17.23 3.38 -7.87
C SER A 40 -18.52 2.54 -7.88
N GLY A 41 -18.68 1.68 -6.87
CA GLY A 41 -19.82 0.78 -6.74
C GLY A 41 -20.21 0.61 -5.28
N GLY A 42 -21.21 1.38 -4.87
CA GLY A 42 -21.79 1.39 -3.52
C GLY A 42 -22.50 2.72 -3.31
N ASP A 43 -23.68 2.69 -2.68
CA ASP A 43 -24.23 3.92 -2.09
C ASP A 43 -23.17 4.53 -1.16
N VAL A 44 -23.17 5.86 -1.04
CA VAL A 44 -22.12 6.67 -0.40
C VAL A 44 -21.71 6.16 1.00
N ASP A 45 -22.60 5.47 1.68
CA ASP A 45 -22.40 4.89 3.02
C ASP A 45 -21.66 3.53 3.04
N ASN A 46 -21.54 2.83 1.91
CA ASN A 46 -21.04 1.46 1.80
C ASN A 46 -19.78 1.29 0.92
N SER A 47 -19.16 2.36 0.42
CA SER A 47 -17.95 2.20 -0.39
C SER A 47 -16.77 1.67 0.45
N TYR A 48 -15.99 0.76 -0.13
CA TYR A 48 -14.82 0.17 0.53
C TYR A 48 -13.77 1.23 0.90
N SER A 49 -13.75 2.39 0.24
CA SER A 49 -12.86 3.51 0.60
C SER A 49 -13.17 4.13 1.96
N THR A 50 -14.43 4.08 2.41
CA THR A 50 -14.88 4.61 3.72
C THR A 50 -14.92 3.53 4.79
N ASN A 51 -15.12 2.26 4.39
CA ASN A 51 -15.15 1.09 5.29
C ASN A 51 -13.81 0.33 5.37
N SER A 52 -12.78 0.77 4.63
CA SER A 52 -11.43 0.23 4.78
C SER A 52 -10.88 0.72 6.12
N LEU A 53 -11.11 -0.10 7.14
CA LEU A 53 -10.54 0.01 8.48
C LEU A 53 -9.03 -0.29 8.42
N LEU A 54 -8.27 0.44 7.60
CA LEU A 54 -6.82 0.57 7.80
C LEU A 54 -6.63 1.34 9.12
N GLN A 55 -6.89 0.64 10.22
CA GLN A 55 -6.70 1.11 11.57
C GLN A 55 -5.33 0.64 12.03
N VAL A 56 -4.62 1.54 12.71
CA VAL A 56 -3.47 1.13 13.49
C VAL A 56 -3.97 0.17 14.58
N PRO A 57 -3.30 -0.98 14.80
CA PRO A 57 -3.67 -1.89 15.87
C PRO A 57 -3.72 -1.18 17.23
N ASP A 58 -4.68 -1.54 18.08
CA ASP A 58 -4.76 -1.02 19.43
C ASP A 58 -3.59 -1.54 20.30
N GLY A 59 -3.14 -0.73 21.26
CA GLY A 59 -2.18 -1.15 22.28
C GLY A 59 -0.72 -1.23 21.83
N LEU A 60 -0.35 -0.61 20.71
CA LEU A 60 1.06 -0.54 20.29
C LEU A 60 1.90 0.31 21.24
N GLU A 61 3.11 -0.17 21.57
CA GLU A 61 4.08 0.58 22.36
C GLU A 61 4.59 1.82 21.59
N LYS A 62 4.58 2.96 22.28
CA LYS A 62 4.92 4.29 21.70
C LYS A 62 6.39 4.67 21.89
N ASN A 63 7.31 3.71 21.85
CA ASN A 63 8.67 3.88 22.36
C ASN A 63 9.78 3.72 21.31
N LYS A 64 9.44 3.74 20.02
CA LYS A 64 10.44 3.59 18.96
C LYS A 64 10.25 4.64 17.88
N MET A 65 11.38 5.23 17.48
CA MET A 65 11.54 6.13 16.34
C MET A 65 11.44 5.38 15.00
N SER A 66 10.35 4.63 14.86
CA SER A 66 9.92 3.91 13.66
C SER A 66 8.41 3.95 13.58
N VAL A 67 7.92 4.31 12.41
CA VAL A 67 6.48 4.36 12.13
C VAL A 67 5.91 2.99 11.77
N TYR A 68 6.77 1.97 11.63
CA TYR A 68 6.36 0.62 11.23
C TYR A 68 7.14 -0.49 11.96
N ILE A 69 6.67 -1.73 11.84
CA ILE A 69 7.36 -2.91 12.39
C ILE A 69 8.73 -3.10 11.75
N THR A 70 9.71 -3.45 12.57
CA THR A 70 11.09 -3.73 12.17
C THR A 70 11.63 -4.94 12.93
N SER A 71 12.80 -5.48 12.56
CA SER A 71 13.47 -6.54 13.32
C SER A 71 13.74 -6.19 14.80
N SER A 72 13.72 -4.89 15.13
CA SER A 72 13.87 -4.44 16.51
C SER A 72 12.55 -4.45 17.29
N SER A 73 11.39 -4.50 16.63
CA SER A 73 10.06 -4.41 17.26
C SER A 73 9.79 -5.61 18.19
N PRO A 74 9.04 -5.41 19.29
CA PRO A 74 8.62 -6.52 20.11
C PRO A 74 7.65 -7.42 19.32
N LEU A 75 7.68 -8.72 19.60
CA LEU A 75 6.80 -9.69 18.95
C LEU A 75 5.31 -9.38 19.16
N SER A 76 4.96 -8.68 20.23
CA SER A 76 3.59 -8.20 20.49
C SER A 76 3.10 -7.19 19.44
N GLU A 77 3.97 -6.28 18.98
CA GLU A 77 3.63 -5.29 17.94
C GLU A 77 3.32 -6.01 16.61
N TYR A 78 4.15 -6.98 16.23
CA TYR A 78 3.89 -7.84 15.07
C TYR A 78 2.56 -8.58 15.18
N LYS A 79 2.30 -9.24 16.32
CA LYS A 79 1.05 -9.97 16.54
C LYS A 79 -0.17 -9.06 16.45
N ALA A 80 -0.07 -7.82 16.91
CA ALA A 80 -1.15 -6.84 16.82
C ALA A 80 -1.45 -6.47 15.35
N TYR A 81 -0.41 -6.19 14.54
CA TYR A 81 -0.58 -5.97 13.10
C TYR A 81 -1.17 -7.18 12.37
N LEU A 82 -0.65 -8.37 12.64
CA LEU A 82 -1.16 -9.61 12.05
C LEU A 82 -2.63 -9.85 12.43
N HIS A 83 -2.99 -9.66 13.69
CA HIS A 83 -4.37 -9.84 14.15
C HIS A 83 -5.33 -8.83 13.50
N GLN A 84 -4.90 -7.56 13.38
CA GLN A 84 -5.66 -6.54 12.67
C GLN A 84 -5.89 -6.95 11.21
N PHE A 85 -4.82 -7.33 10.50
CA PHE A 85 -4.92 -7.80 9.12
C PHE A 85 -5.83 -9.03 8.98
N GLN A 86 -5.72 -10.01 9.88
CA GLN A 86 -6.58 -11.20 9.89
C GLN A 86 -8.05 -10.81 10.03
N ARG A 87 -8.39 -9.90 10.95
CA ARG A 87 -9.75 -9.40 11.15
C ARG A 87 -10.28 -8.70 9.91
N ASP A 88 -9.51 -7.77 9.37
CA ASP A 88 -9.93 -6.92 8.25
C ASP A 88 -10.08 -7.73 6.97
N PHE A 89 -9.10 -8.59 6.67
CA PHE A 89 -9.12 -9.39 5.46
C PHE A 89 -10.19 -10.50 5.51
N THR A 90 -10.43 -11.11 6.67
CA THR A 90 -11.56 -12.04 6.85
C THR A 90 -12.89 -11.33 6.64
N THR A 91 -13.04 -10.12 7.20
CA THR A 91 -14.26 -9.33 7.02
C THR A 91 -14.47 -8.96 5.56
N PHE A 92 -13.41 -8.53 4.87
CA PHE A 92 -13.46 -8.25 3.43
C PHE A 92 -13.93 -9.45 2.62
N LEU A 93 -13.33 -10.63 2.86
CA LEU A 93 -13.72 -11.86 2.16
C LEU A 93 -15.20 -12.18 2.42
N ARG A 94 -15.66 -12.16 3.67
CA ARG A 94 -17.07 -12.40 4.01
C ARG A 94 -18.02 -11.43 3.28
N MET A 95 -17.71 -10.13 3.27
CA MET A 95 -18.55 -9.15 2.58
C MET A 95 -18.58 -9.40 1.06
N ARG A 96 -17.42 -9.71 0.45
CA ARG A 96 -17.34 -10.04 -0.98
C ARG A 96 -18.07 -11.35 -1.30
N SER A 97 -18.08 -12.30 -0.38
CA SER A 97 -18.82 -13.55 -0.56
C SER A 97 -20.32 -13.40 -0.34
N GLU A 98 -20.83 -12.27 0.13
CA GLU A 98 -22.27 -11.99 0.13
C GLU A 98 -22.69 -11.41 -1.22
N GLU A 99 -21.88 -10.51 -1.77
CA GLU A 99 -22.19 -9.73 -2.98
C GLU A 99 -21.97 -10.48 -4.31
N MET A 100 -21.06 -11.46 -4.36
CA MET A 100 -20.68 -12.11 -5.62
C MET A 100 -21.76 -13.12 -6.11
N VAL A 101 -21.71 -13.62 -7.33
CA VAL A 101 -22.54 -14.79 -7.72
C VAL A 101 -21.79 -16.09 -7.44
N SER A 102 -22.50 -17.21 -7.29
CA SER A 102 -21.83 -18.53 -7.25
C SER A 102 -20.93 -18.72 -8.47
N TYR A 103 -19.73 -19.26 -8.24
CA TYR A 103 -18.66 -19.38 -9.24
C TYR A 103 -18.10 -18.06 -9.79
N GLY A 104 -18.50 -16.91 -9.21
CA GLY A 104 -17.91 -15.62 -9.50
C GLY A 104 -16.42 -15.61 -9.17
N ARG A 105 -15.62 -14.89 -9.96
CA ARG A 105 -14.16 -14.83 -9.79
C ARG A 105 -13.72 -13.49 -9.23
N MET A 106 -12.68 -13.52 -8.41
CA MET A 106 -12.05 -12.35 -7.85
C MET A 106 -10.53 -12.49 -7.98
N VAL A 107 -9.86 -11.42 -8.44
CA VAL A 107 -8.41 -11.34 -8.45
C VAL A 107 -8.01 -10.20 -7.53
N LEU A 108 -7.18 -10.51 -6.54
CA LEU A 108 -6.66 -9.53 -5.59
C LEU A 108 -5.16 -9.36 -5.80
N THR A 109 -4.72 -8.12 -5.76
CA THR A 109 -3.31 -7.74 -5.77
C THR A 109 -2.99 -7.04 -4.45
N LEU A 110 -2.06 -7.59 -3.69
CA LEU A 110 -1.65 -7.08 -2.39
C LEU A 110 -0.14 -6.81 -2.40
N ILE A 111 0.30 -5.80 -1.68
CA ILE A 111 1.71 -5.69 -1.32
C ILE A 111 1.92 -6.68 -0.18
N GLY A 112 2.83 -7.61 -0.36
CA GLY A 112 3.19 -8.61 0.63
C GLY A 112 4.68 -8.64 0.87
N ARG A 113 5.11 -9.65 1.63
CA ARG A 113 6.51 -9.89 1.92
C ARG A 113 6.93 -11.29 1.56
N ASP A 114 8.18 -11.42 1.14
CA ASP A 114 8.86 -12.70 1.15
C ASP A 114 9.31 -12.99 2.58
N THR A 115 8.88 -14.13 3.10
CA THR A 115 9.28 -14.57 4.43
C THR A 115 10.67 -15.18 4.38
N VAL A 116 11.65 -14.36 4.75
CA VAL A 116 12.86 -14.85 5.42
C VAL A 116 12.41 -15.41 6.78
N ASP A 117 13.15 -16.35 7.37
CA ASP A 117 12.80 -17.04 8.64
C ASP A 117 12.35 -16.13 9.80
N ASP A 118 12.59 -14.82 9.71
CA ASP A 118 12.10 -13.78 10.63
C ASP A 118 10.93 -12.95 10.02
N PRO A 119 9.70 -13.06 10.57
CA PRO A 119 8.55 -12.29 10.08
C PRO A 119 8.64 -10.78 10.35
N LEU A 120 9.50 -10.35 11.28
CA LEU A 120 9.77 -8.94 11.59
C LEU A 120 10.81 -8.32 10.64
N TYR A 121 11.51 -9.14 9.86
CA TYR A 121 12.55 -8.65 8.97
C TYR A 121 11.97 -7.77 7.87
N ARG A 122 12.47 -6.54 7.79
CA ARG A 122 12.27 -5.62 6.66
C ARG A 122 13.66 -5.17 6.23
N ASP A 123 13.92 -5.25 4.93
CA ASP A 123 15.19 -4.79 4.40
C ASP A 123 15.37 -3.27 4.55
N CYS A 124 16.58 -2.79 4.25
CA CYS A 124 16.92 -1.38 4.36
C CYS A 124 16.26 -0.49 3.27
N CYS A 125 15.74 -1.07 2.19
CA CYS A 125 15.07 -0.37 1.11
C CYS A 125 13.54 -0.41 1.20
N HIS A 126 12.97 -1.03 2.25
CA HIS A 126 11.54 -1.07 2.48
C HIS A 126 11.02 0.35 2.70
N PHE A 127 9.93 0.70 2.01
CA PHE A 127 9.40 2.06 1.94
C PHE A 127 9.06 2.64 3.32
N TRP A 128 8.53 1.87 4.27
CA TRP A 128 8.31 2.38 5.63
C TRP A 128 9.57 2.43 6.51
N THR A 129 10.60 1.66 6.16
CA THR A 129 11.92 1.79 6.80
C THR A 129 12.56 3.12 6.38
N LEU A 130 12.58 3.40 5.07
CA LEU A 130 13.08 4.66 4.52
C LEU A 130 12.29 5.88 5.01
N LEU A 131 10.97 5.74 5.20
CA LEU A 131 10.13 6.79 5.79
C LEU A 131 10.51 7.06 7.25
N SER A 132 10.76 6.00 8.03
CA SER A 132 11.20 6.13 9.42
C SER A 132 12.55 6.82 9.53
N ASP A 133 13.51 6.49 8.66
CA ASP A 133 14.82 7.13 8.61
C ASP A 133 14.71 8.61 8.19
N SER A 134 13.84 8.91 7.23
CA SER A 134 13.58 10.30 6.81
C SER A 134 12.97 11.15 7.93
N LEU A 135 12.07 10.59 8.74
CA LEU A 135 11.51 11.26 9.92
C LEU A 135 12.56 11.45 11.01
N ARG A 136 13.44 10.47 11.21
CA ARG A 136 14.55 10.53 12.16
C ARG A 136 15.50 11.67 11.83
N ASP A 137 15.85 11.85 10.56
CA ASP A 137 16.66 12.99 10.11
C ASP A 137 16.02 14.34 10.45
N LEU A 138 14.69 14.48 10.30
CA LEU A 138 13.97 15.70 10.68
C LEU A 138 14.00 15.95 12.19
N VAL A 139 14.02 14.89 13.00
CA VAL A 139 14.19 15.02 14.45
C VAL A 139 15.61 15.48 14.79
N PHE A 140 16.64 14.95 14.13
CA PHE A 140 18.02 15.41 14.32
C PHE A 140 18.22 16.86 13.92
N GLU A 141 17.47 17.34 12.92
CA GLU A 141 17.45 18.75 12.51
C GLU A 141 16.60 19.65 13.42
N GLY A 142 15.92 19.09 14.43
CA GLY A 142 15.07 19.84 15.36
C GLY A 142 13.75 20.31 14.76
N LEU A 143 13.36 19.80 13.58
CA LEU A 143 12.12 20.14 12.90
C LEU A 143 10.93 19.33 13.43
N LEU A 144 11.20 18.24 14.15
CA LEU A 144 10.21 17.31 14.66
C LEU A 144 10.63 16.78 16.04
N SER A 145 9.69 16.49 16.92
CA SER A 145 10.00 15.80 18.18
C SER A 145 9.97 14.28 17.99
N GLU A 146 10.89 13.58 18.68
CA GLU A 146 10.90 12.12 18.71
C GLU A 146 9.57 11.54 19.20
N SER A 147 8.96 12.15 20.21
CA SER A 147 7.65 11.75 20.73
C SER A 147 6.55 11.76 19.67
N LYS A 148 6.58 12.73 18.75
CA LYS A 148 5.59 12.85 17.68
C LYS A 148 5.75 11.73 16.65
N VAL A 149 7.01 11.38 16.32
CA VAL A 149 7.32 10.23 15.45
C VAL A 149 6.85 8.93 16.10
N SER A 150 7.23 8.70 17.36
CA SER A 150 6.93 7.45 18.07
C SER A 150 5.42 7.24 18.32
N SER A 151 4.63 8.31 18.31
CA SER A 151 3.17 8.25 18.40
C SER A 151 2.47 7.89 17.09
N PHE A 152 3.17 7.99 15.95
CA PHE A 152 2.63 7.67 14.64
C PHE A 152 2.94 6.24 14.25
N LYS A 153 1.96 5.53 13.72
CA LYS A 153 2.09 4.15 13.27
C LYS A 153 1.40 3.98 11.94
N MET A 154 2.02 3.24 11.03
CA MET A 154 1.48 3.00 9.70
C MET A 154 0.35 1.99 9.72
N PRO A 155 -0.87 2.35 9.26
CA PRO A 155 -1.96 1.41 9.16
C PRO A 155 -1.79 0.56 7.89
N PHE A 156 -0.75 -0.27 7.90
CA PHE A 156 -0.33 -1.08 6.77
C PHE A 156 0.15 -2.44 7.28
N TYR A 157 -0.11 -3.49 6.52
CA TYR A 157 0.50 -4.79 6.75
C TYR A 157 0.81 -5.45 5.41
N ASP A 158 2.05 -5.89 5.25
CA ASP A 158 2.54 -6.65 4.10
C ASP A 158 2.51 -8.15 4.44
N PRO A 159 1.41 -8.88 4.19
CA PRO A 159 1.28 -10.27 4.59
C PRO A 159 2.23 -11.21 3.82
N SER A 160 2.53 -12.37 4.39
CA SER A 160 3.16 -13.47 3.66
C SER A 160 2.14 -14.24 2.83
N LYS A 161 2.64 -15.02 1.86
CA LYS A 161 1.82 -15.93 1.05
C LYS A 161 1.05 -16.92 1.93
N GLU A 162 1.67 -17.40 2.98
CA GLU A 162 1.12 -18.39 3.92
C GLU A 162 -0.01 -17.77 4.76
N GLU A 163 0.19 -16.56 5.28
CA GLU A 163 -0.83 -15.81 6.03
C GLU A 163 -2.08 -15.58 5.19
N VAL A 164 -1.93 -15.13 3.94
CA VAL A 164 -3.06 -14.92 3.02
C VAL A 164 -3.81 -16.22 2.75
N LYS A 165 -3.08 -17.31 2.46
CA LYS A 165 -3.70 -18.63 2.22
C LYS A 165 -4.45 -19.14 3.44
N GLU A 166 -3.88 -18.96 4.63
CA GLU A 166 -4.49 -19.40 5.88
C GLU A 166 -5.81 -18.67 6.14
N ILE A 167 -5.84 -17.34 5.98
CA ILE A 167 -7.06 -16.54 6.19
C ILE A 167 -8.16 -16.95 5.21
N ILE A 168 -7.85 -17.07 3.91
CA ILE A 168 -8.85 -17.46 2.90
C ILE A 168 -9.42 -18.85 3.19
N ARG A 169 -8.57 -19.79 3.61
CA ARG A 169 -9.02 -21.14 3.98
C ARG A 169 -9.88 -21.16 5.24
N LYS A 170 -9.54 -20.34 6.24
CA LYS A 170 -10.28 -20.23 7.50
C LYS A 170 -11.64 -19.56 7.31
N GLU A 171 -11.70 -18.53 6.47
CA GLU A 171 -12.96 -17.85 6.14
C GLU A 171 -13.89 -18.76 5.33
N GLY A 172 -13.37 -19.43 4.31
CA GLY A 172 -14.01 -20.59 3.67
C GLY A 172 -14.97 -20.30 2.52
N SER A 173 -15.30 -19.05 2.22
CA SER A 173 -16.24 -18.69 1.15
C SER A 173 -15.63 -18.82 -0.25
N PHE A 174 -14.30 -18.77 -0.35
CA PHE A 174 -13.60 -18.81 -1.63
C PHE A 174 -12.73 -20.06 -1.78
N GLN A 175 -12.59 -20.51 -3.02
CA GLN A 175 -11.55 -21.43 -3.44
C GLN A 175 -10.38 -20.64 -4.02
N ILE A 176 -9.16 -20.96 -3.60
CA ILE A 176 -7.94 -20.42 -4.21
C ILE A 176 -7.68 -21.17 -5.51
N ASN A 177 -7.73 -20.48 -6.64
CA ASN A 177 -7.34 -21.02 -7.93
C ASN A 177 -5.83 -20.96 -8.11
N ASP A 178 -5.25 -19.79 -7.80
CA ASP A 178 -3.81 -19.54 -7.94
C ASP A 178 -3.35 -18.45 -6.96
N LEU A 179 -2.08 -18.49 -6.58
CA LEU A 179 -1.42 -17.45 -5.80
C LEU A 179 0.04 -17.32 -6.19
N GLU A 180 0.31 -16.26 -6.94
CA GLU A 180 1.61 -15.91 -7.49
C GLU A 180 2.24 -14.73 -6.74
N THR A 181 3.56 -14.62 -6.85
CA THR A 181 4.37 -13.58 -6.20
C THR A 181 5.30 -12.97 -7.23
N TYR A 182 5.35 -11.65 -7.30
CA TYR A 182 6.21 -10.90 -8.21
C TYR A 182 7.07 -9.91 -7.44
N GLU A 183 8.26 -9.59 -7.95
CA GLU A 183 9.11 -8.55 -7.36
C GLU A 183 8.35 -7.21 -7.33
N PHE A 184 8.44 -6.50 -6.22
CA PHE A 184 7.86 -5.18 -6.07
C PHE A 184 8.84 -4.10 -6.57
N ASP A 185 8.39 -3.26 -7.51
CA ASP A 185 9.13 -2.09 -7.98
C ASP A 185 8.20 -0.88 -8.11
N LEU A 186 8.36 0.09 -7.21
CA LEU A 186 7.62 1.36 -7.21
C LEU A 186 8.19 2.40 -8.19
N GLY A 187 9.44 2.22 -8.61
CA GLY A 187 10.21 3.23 -9.32
C GLY A 187 10.14 3.14 -10.85
N HIS A 188 9.64 2.00 -11.39
CA HIS A 188 9.52 1.69 -12.82
C HIS A 188 10.65 2.28 -13.67
N SER A 189 11.89 2.18 -13.18
CA SER A 189 13.03 2.75 -13.89
C SER A 189 13.59 1.66 -14.80
N ASN A 190 13.08 1.59 -16.04
CA ASN A 190 13.78 0.91 -17.13
C ASN A 190 15.09 1.64 -17.53
N GLU A 191 15.46 2.68 -16.78
CA GLU A 191 16.66 3.47 -16.97
C GLU A 191 17.84 2.80 -16.25
N ASP A 192 19.00 2.76 -16.90
CA ASP A 192 20.24 2.24 -16.34
C ASP A 192 20.59 2.98 -15.03
N ARG A 193 20.51 2.25 -13.91
CA ARG A 193 20.80 2.77 -12.56
C ARG A 193 22.31 2.95 -12.30
N SER A 194 23.17 2.73 -13.29
CA SER A 194 24.63 2.91 -13.20
C SER A 194 25.03 4.37 -12.91
N LEU A 195 24.24 5.33 -13.39
CA LEU A 195 24.54 6.76 -13.28
C LEU A 195 23.86 7.40 -12.05
N PRO A 196 24.59 8.21 -11.25
CA PRO A 196 24.03 8.91 -10.09
C PRO A 196 22.77 9.75 -10.37
N SER A 197 22.71 10.40 -11.54
CA SER A 197 21.57 11.23 -11.96
C SER A 197 20.30 10.40 -12.22
N HIS A 198 20.43 9.17 -12.74
CA HIS A 198 19.31 8.27 -12.95
C HIS A 198 18.78 7.70 -11.64
N ARG A 199 19.66 7.41 -10.68
CA ARG A 199 19.24 6.99 -9.32
C ARG A 199 18.46 8.08 -8.60
N ALA A 200 18.91 9.33 -8.68
CA ALA A 200 18.18 10.48 -8.11
C ALA A 200 16.77 10.63 -8.71
N LYS A 201 16.63 10.45 -10.04
CA LYS A 201 15.32 10.47 -10.71
C LYS A 201 14.43 9.31 -10.27
N ALA A 202 14.98 8.10 -10.14
CA ALA A 202 14.23 6.94 -9.66
C ALA A 202 13.74 7.14 -8.22
N GLY A 203 14.61 7.64 -7.33
CA GLY A 203 14.24 7.97 -5.95
C GLY A 203 13.14 9.03 -5.86
N GLN A 204 13.18 10.05 -6.71
CA GLN A 204 12.11 11.06 -6.77
C GLN A 204 10.78 10.47 -7.27
N LYS A 205 10.81 9.59 -8.27
CA LYS A 205 9.60 8.92 -8.79
C LYS A 205 8.93 8.10 -7.67
N GLU A 206 9.71 7.30 -6.97
CA GLU A 206 9.21 6.50 -5.85
C GLU A 206 8.71 7.37 -4.69
N ALA A 207 9.43 8.43 -4.32
CA ALA A 207 9.01 9.38 -3.31
C ALA A 207 7.65 10.01 -3.66
N ASN A 208 7.43 10.35 -4.92
CA ASN A 208 6.14 10.89 -5.38
C ASN A 208 5.02 9.85 -5.28
N CYS A 209 5.30 8.57 -5.60
CA CYS A 209 4.32 7.49 -5.43
C CYS A 209 3.92 7.32 -3.97
N ILE A 210 4.89 7.28 -3.05
CA ILE A 210 4.63 7.16 -1.62
C ILE A 210 3.93 8.41 -1.06
N ARG A 211 4.34 9.60 -1.50
CA ARG A 211 3.69 10.87 -1.14
C ARG A 211 2.21 10.86 -1.51
N ALA A 212 1.90 10.47 -2.75
CA ALA A 212 0.52 10.44 -3.23
C ALA A 212 -0.42 9.57 -2.36
N VAL A 213 0.08 8.52 -1.72
CA VAL A 213 -0.74 7.63 -0.88
C VAL A 213 -0.66 7.94 0.63
N THR A 214 0.33 8.70 1.09
CA THR A 214 0.55 8.95 2.53
C THR A 214 0.47 10.42 2.95
N GLU A 215 0.49 11.38 2.02
CA GLU A 215 0.57 12.81 2.38
C GLU A 215 -0.57 13.25 3.28
N THR A 216 -1.82 12.89 2.97
CA THR A 216 -2.98 13.29 3.78
C THR A 216 -2.88 12.82 5.23
N MET A 217 -2.47 11.58 5.47
CA MET A 217 -2.32 11.05 6.84
C MET A 217 -1.11 11.66 7.56
N LEU A 218 -0.02 11.94 6.84
CA LEU A 218 1.16 12.58 7.38
C LEU A 218 0.89 14.05 7.75
N VAL A 219 0.17 14.78 6.90
CA VAL A 219 -0.27 16.16 7.18
C VAL A 219 -1.17 16.19 8.41
N ALA A 220 -2.14 15.27 8.50
CA ALA A 220 -3.06 15.20 9.64
C ALA A 220 -2.34 14.99 10.98
N HIS A 221 -1.27 14.19 11.00
CA HIS A 221 -0.53 13.89 12.23
C HIS A 221 0.62 14.87 12.50
N PHE A 222 1.43 15.17 11.49
CA PHE A 222 2.67 15.95 11.62
C PHE A 222 2.50 17.44 11.30
N GLY A 223 1.48 17.81 10.53
CA GLY A 223 1.31 19.14 9.96
C GLY A 223 1.98 19.28 8.59
N ASP A 224 1.52 20.26 7.82
CA ASP A 224 1.97 20.48 6.44
C ASP A 224 3.43 20.97 6.32
N ALA A 225 3.90 21.73 7.32
CA ALA A 225 5.20 22.41 7.28
C ALA A 225 6.41 21.49 7.08
N ILE A 226 6.30 20.20 7.42
CA ILE A 226 7.41 19.23 7.33
C ILE A 226 7.37 18.36 6.08
N ILE A 227 6.25 18.37 5.33
CA ILE A 227 5.98 17.36 4.29
C ILE A 227 6.97 17.47 3.13
N ASP A 228 7.24 18.68 2.64
CA ASP A 228 8.21 18.89 1.57
C ASP A 228 9.65 18.55 2.00
N ALA A 229 10.01 18.80 3.25
CA ALA A 229 11.31 18.40 3.78
C ALA A 229 11.41 16.87 3.93
N LEU A 230 10.35 16.24 4.43
CA LEU A 230 10.24 14.80 4.59
C LEU A 230 10.42 14.07 3.26
N PHE A 231 9.67 14.47 2.22
CA PHE A 231 9.73 13.77 0.94
C PHE A 231 11.01 14.04 0.14
N ARG A 232 11.70 15.17 0.38
CA ARG A 232 13.07 15.38 -0.14
C ARG A 232 14.06 14.41 0.50
N LYS A 233 14.00 14.21 1.82
CA LYS A 233 14.85 13.24 2.52
C LYS A 233 14.52 11.81 2.14
N TYR A 234 13.23 11.50 1.99
CA TYR A 234 12.76 10.21 1.50
C TYR A 234 13.33 9.89 0.12
N ALA A 235 13.23 10.83 -0.84
CA ALA A 235 13.78 10.66 -2.17
C ALA A 235 15.31 10.41 -2.14
N HIS A 236 16.03 11.08 -1.23
CA HIS A 236 17.45 10.87 -1.02
C HIS A 236 17.74 9.45 -0.51
N HIS A 237 17.07 9.00 0.54
CA HIS A 237 17.20 7.65 1.09
C HIS A 237 16.90 6.56 0.05
N VAL A 238 15.80 6.69 -0.71
CA VAL A 238 15.51 5.77 -1.82
C VAL A 238 16.65 5.74 -2.84
N SER A 239 17.21 6.90 -3.19
CA SER A 239 18.29 7.00 -4.18
C SER A 239 19.57 6.26 -3.73
N LEU A 240 19.87 6.27 -2.42
CA LEU A 240 20.99 5.53 -1.84
C LEU A 240 20.78 4.01 -1.90
N HIS A 241 19.52 3.58 -1.74
CA HIS A 241 19.14 2.17 -1.75
C HIS A 241 18.65 1.66 -3.11
N ALA A 242 18.76 2.46 -4.17
CA ALA A 242 18.28 2.13 -5.51
C ALA A 242 18.95 0.87 -6.14
N SER A 243 20.11 0.45 -5.63
CA SER A 243 20.82 -0.76 -6.03
C SER A 243 20.70 -1.92 -5.04
N CYS A 244 19.82 -1.83 -4.04
CA CYS A 244 19.57 -2.91 -3.11
C CYS A 244 19.04 -4.13 -3.88
N ARG A 245 19.74 -5.26 -3.74
CA ARG A 245 19.38 -6.54 -4.39
C ARG A 245 18.51 -7.42 -3.50
N VAL A 246 18.53 -7.17 -2.20
CA VAL A 246 17.75 -7.91 -1.21
C VAL A 246 16.50 -7.10 -0.94
N LYS A 247 15.39 -7.54 -1.53
CA LYS A 247 14.07 -6.95 -1.33
C LYS A 247 13.16 -7.96 -0.66
N THR A 248 12.53 -7.57 0.43
CA THR A 248 11.50 -8.31 1.15
C THR A 248 10.13 -8.01 0.55
N SER A 249 9.94 -6.83 -0.05
CA SER A 249 8.65 -6.43 -0.62
C SER A 249 8.37 -7.17 -1.93
N LEU A 250 7.17 -7.75 -2.03
CA LEU A 250 6.68 -8.40 -3.23
C LEU A 250 5.23 -8.03 -3.49
N THR A 251 4.76 -8.33 -4.70
CA THR A 251 3.35 -8.25 -5.07
C THR A 251 2.75 -9.65 -5.00
N LEU A 252 1.74 -9.85 -4.16
CA LEU A 252 0.92 -11.07 -4.13
C LEU A 252 -0.26 -10.91 -5.09
N ILE A 253 -0.42 -11.84 -6.02
CA ILE A 253 -1.59 -11.93 -6.88
C ILE A 253 -2.32 -13.21 -6.55
N VAL A 254 -3.55 -13.10 -6.04
CA VAL A 254 -4.39 -14.27 -5.70
C VAL A 254 -5.64 -14.28 -6.55
N SER A 255 -5.88 -15.43 -7.19
CA SER A 255 -7.09 -15.71 -7.98
C SER A 255 -8.01 -16.60 -7.17
N LEU A 256 -9.27 -16.16 -7.04
CA LEU A 256 -10.28 -16.78 -6.18
C LEU A 256 -11.56 -17.06 -6.97
N THR A 257 -12.25 -18.14 -6.62
CA THR A 257 -13.60 -18.48 -7.09
C THR A 257 -14.54 -18.57 -5.89
N ARG A 258 -15.67 -17.86 -5.93
CA ARG A 258 -16.73 -17.97 -4.92
C ARG A 258 -17.34 -19.37 -4.98
N ARG A 259 -17.43 -20.02 -3.82
CA ARG A 259 -18.08 -21.32 -3.67
C ARG A 259 -19.61 -21.21 -3.82
#